data_AF-A0A0N7L7C9-F1
#
_entry.id   AF-A0A0N7L7C9-F1
#
_cell.length_a   1.000
_cell.length_b   1.000
_cell.length_c   1.000
_cell.angle_alpha   90.00
_cell.angle_beta   90.00
_cell.angle_gamma   90.00
#
_symmetry.space_group_name_H-M   'P 1'
#
loop_
_entity.id
_entity.type
_entity.pdbx_description
1 polymer ?
#
loop_
_entity_poly.entity_id
_entity_poly.type
_entity_poly.pdbx_seq_one_letter_code
_entity_poly.pdbx_strand_id
1 'polypeptide(L)'
;MTSVYDCRVETTFVDINVGAGIQLVSNEAEAGQRKARWFDYYSSLYNYYHVVGCRWYVMIENLSGEPFWVYQMYFNDDLPNPGATNEDMQLWPGVKYKYCDRRFLAITTAGQVEQGEGGVNEQLDEAMTPQPLDIFETTNHVTGNVGSGKVTFQDEYRPGDFKREIRLDSQVENWTTVATNPALPEKLLIRIKPTNERTQTNSVLNAGDTLRYKIVAKLNYLVEFKELKTELRYPVVRQPLTITLNSNIAAADH
;
A
#
# COMPACT_ATOMS: atom_id res chain seq x y z
N MET A 1 2.21 1.01 -9.99
CA MET A 1 3.33 1.91 -10.30
C MET A 1 3.51 2.13 -11.79
N THR A 2 3.21 1.14 -12.64
CA THR A 2 3.17 1.28 -14.11
C THR A 2 1.91 1.97 -14.67
N SER A 3 0.91 2.23 -13.82
CA SER A 3 -0.34 2.89 -14.21
C SER A 3 -0.53 4.23 -13.49
N VAL A 4 -0.86 5.27 -14.26
CA VAL A 4 -1.29 6.59 -13.76
C VAL A 4 -2.79 6.62 -13.46
N TYR A 5 -3.51 5.58 -13.90
CA TYR A 5 -4.96 5.46 -13.88
C TYR A 5 -5.49 4.79 -12.60
N ASP A 6 -4.59 4.19 -11.79
CA ASP A 6 -4.94 3.44 -10.58
C ASP A 6 -4.17 3.91 -9.33
N CYS A 7 -4.25 5.21 -9.04
CA CYS A 7 -3.73 5.83 -7.82
C CYS A 7 -4.79 5.80 -6.71
N ARG A 8 -5.07 4.63 -6.14
CA ARG A 8 -6.04 4.49 -5.04
C ARG A 8 -5.49 3.72 -3.84
N VAL A 9 -6.18 3.87 -2.71
CA VAL A 9 -5.90 3.14 -1.46
C VAL A 9 -7.21 2.49 -1.05
N GLU A 10 -7.31 1.18 -1.22
CA GLU A 10 -8.51 0.40 -0.92
C GLU A 10 -8.11 -0.89 -0.20
N THR A 11 -8.97 -1.29 0.73
CA THR A 11 -8.80 -2.54 1.48
C THR A 11 -10.09 -3.34 1.42
N THR A 12 -9.99 -4.63 1.11
CA THR A 12 -11.04 -5.63 1.33
C THR A 12 -10.67 -6.47 2.56
N PHE A 13 -11.51 -7.44 2.91
CA PHE A 13 -11.19 -8.44 3.93
C PHE A 13 -11.23 -9.82 3.30
N VAL A 14 -10.23 -10.65 3.64
CA VAL A 14 -10.18 -12.06 3.24
C VAL A 14 -10.18 -12.93 4.49
N ASP A 15 -10.98 -14.00 4.47
CA ASP A 15 -10.94 -15.04 5.49
C ASP A 15 -9.74 -15.95 5.23
N ILE A 16 -8.84 -16.05 6.22
CA ILE A 16 -7.64 -16.88 6.13
C ILE A 16 -7.85 -18.29 6.68
N ASN A 17 -9.03 -18.60 7.23
CA ASN A 17 -9.33 -19.93 7.73
C ASN A 17 -9.68 -20.91 6.60
N VAL A 18 -9.20 -22.14 6.72
CA VAL A 18 -9.54 -23.28 5.86
C VAL A 18 -10.37 -24.25 6.71
N GLY A 19 -11.56 -23.82 7.14
CA GLY A 19 -12.38 -24.63 8.05
C GLY A 19 -13.41 -23.86 8.87
N ALA A 20 -13.57 -24.24 10.14
CA ALA A 20 -14.51 -23.62 11.06
C ALA A 20 -13.95 -22.32 11.67
N GLY A 21 -14.82 -21.33 11.85
CA GLY A 21 -14.48 -20.00 12.38
C GLY A 21 -14.15 -18.99 11.28
N ILE A 22 -14.26 -17.69 11.58
CA ILE A 22 -14.00 -16.59 10.63
C ILE A 22 -12.84 -15.77 11.17
N GLN A 23 -11.76 -15.66 10.39
CA GLN A 23 -10.64 -14.77 10.71
C GLN A 23 -10.34 -13.86 9.53
N LEU A 24 -10.74 -12.60 9.66
CA LEU A 24 -10.63 -11.63 8.57
C LEU A 24 -9.32 -10.85 8.67
N VAL A 25 -8.54 -10.88 7.59
CA VAL A 25 -7.36 -10.04 7.42
C VAL A 25 -7.64 -9.01 6.31
N SER A 26 -7.24 -7.76 6.55
CA SER A 26 -7.29 -6.73 5.53
C SER A 26 -6.42 -7.13 4.34
N ASN A 27 -7.01 -7.14 3.15
CA ASN A 27 -6.36 -7.43 1.90
C ASN A 27 -6.52 -6.25 0.91
N GLU A 28 -5.76 -6.25 -0.17
CA GLU A 28 -5.92 -5.27 -1.25
C GLU A 28 -7.26 -5.41 -1.97
N ALA A 29 -7.82 -4.28 -2.41
CA ALA A 29 -9.04 -4.24 -3.21
C ALA A 29 -8.79 -3.56 -4.55
N GLU A 30 -9.49 -4.04 -5.58
CA GLU A 30 -9.57 -3.40 -6.89
C GLU A 30 -11.00 -2.93 -7.22
N ALA A 31 -11.51 -1.98 -6.43
CA ALA A 31 -12.89 -1.49 -6.54
C ALA A 31 -12.96 0.02 -6.79
N GLY A 32 -12.52 0.47 -7.97
CA GLY A 32 -12.66 1.87 -8.41
C GLY A 32 -11.47 2.32 -9.25
N GLN A 33 -11.52 3.50 -9.87
CA GLN A 33 -10.40 4.02 -10.65
C GLN A 33 -10.14 5.48 -10.25
N ARG A 34 -8.91 5.77 -9.83
CA ARG A 34 -8.46 7.13 -9.52
C ARG A 34 -7.20 7.44 -10.32
N LYS A 35 -7.29 8.47 -11.15
CA LYS A 35 -6.21 8.88 -12.04
C LYS A 35 -5.47 10.11 -11.51
N ALA A 36 -4.24 10.33 -11.98
CA ALA A 36 -3.56 11.60 -11.75
C ALA A 36 -4.40 12.76 -12.31
N ARG A 37 -4.44 13.88 -11.58
CA ARG A 37 -5.31 15.02 -11.91
C ARG A 37 -5.11 15.59 -13.32
N TRP A 38 -3.88 15.52 -13.82
CA TRP A 38 -3.50 16.04 -15.12
C TRP A 38 -3.76 15.04 -16.27
N PHE A 39 -3.99 13.76 -15.95
CA PHE A 39 -4.04 12.68 -16.94
C PHE A 39 -5.20 12.83 -17.92
N ASP A 40 -6.36 13.31 -17.45
CA ASP A 40 -7.55 13.48 -18.28
C ASP A 40 -7.29 14.36 -19.50
N TYR A 41 -6.55 15.45 -19.30
CA TYR A 41 -6.21 16.36 -20.39
C TYR A 41 -5.43 15.64 -21.51
N TYR A 42 -4.37 14.91 -21.17
CA TYR A 42 -3.54 14.23 -22.17
C TYR A 42 -4.20 12.98 -22.75
N SER A 43 -4.97 12.24 -21.95
CA SER A 43 -5.77 11.10 -22.43
C SER A 43 -6.85 11.52 -23.44
N SER A 44 -7.27 12.79 -23.42
CA SER A 44 -8.18 13.33 -24.42
C SER A 44 -7.52 13.50 -25.80
N LEU A 45 -6.19 13.70 -25.85
CA LEU A 45 -5.44 14.00 -27.07
C LEU A 45 -4.80 12.76 -27.72
N TYR A 46 -4.32 11.82 -26.89
CA TYR A 46 -3.53 10.68 -27.31
C TYR A 46 -4.25 9.34 -27.07
N ASN A 47 -3.88 8.31 -27.84
CA ASN A 47 -4.43 6.96 -27.71
C ASN A 47 -3.67 6.09 -26.71
N TYR A 48 -2.36 6.30 -26.60
CA TYR A 48 -1.49 5.46 -25.77
C TYR A 48 -0.66 6.30 -24.79
N TYR A 49 -0.33 5.69 -23.66
CA TYR A 49 0.61 6.22 -22.69
C TYR A 49 1.57 5.13 -22.20
N HIS A 50 2.73 5.55 -21.72
CA HIS A 50 3.73 4.72 -21.08
C HIS A 50 4.30 5.45 -19.86
N VAL A 51 4.33 4.79 -18.70
CA VAL A 51 4.94 5.36 -17.49
C VAL A 51 6.44 5.03 -17.50
N VAL A 52 7.27 6.04 -17.74
CA VAL A 52 8.74 5.90 -17.75
C VAL A 52 9.29 5.75 -16.34
N GLY A 53 8.61 6.35 -15.36
CA GLY A 53 8.96 6.18 -13.96
C GLY A 53 7.97 6.85 -13.02
N CYS A 54 8.03 6.47 -11.76
CA CYS A 54 7.21 7.04 -10.70
C CYS A 54 8.08 7.32 -9.48
N ARG A 55 8.24 8.59 -9.12
CA ARG A 55 8.84 8.97 -7.83
C ARG A 55 7.75 8.95 -6.79
N TRP A 56 7.96 8.18 -5.73
CA TRP A 56 6.96 8.01 -4.70
C TRP A 56 7.51 8.32 -3.32
N TYR A 57 6.62 8.83 -2.48
CA TYR A 57 6.88 9.14 -1.09
C TYR A 57 5.67 8.71 -0.28
N VAL A 58 5.89 7.84 0.71
CA VAL A 58 4.87 7.39 1.65
C VAL A 58 5.29 7.75 3.06
N MET A 59 4.40 8.42 3.78
CA MET A 59 4.53 8.71 5.20
C MET A 59 3.45 7.97 5.96
N ILE A 60 3.85 7.25 7.01
CA ILE A 60 2.96 6.61 7.97
C ILE A 60 3.18 7.26 9.33
N GLU A 61 2.10 7.66 9.98
CA GLU A 61 2.10 8.20 11.35
C GLU A 61 1.24 7.29 12.25
N ASN A 62 1.82 6.87 13.37
CA ASN A 62 1.11 6.17 14.44
C ASN A 62 0.24 7.16 15.21
N LEU A 63 -1.04 6.80 15.38
CA LEU A 63 -2.02 7.56 16.16
C LEU A 63 -2.45 6.82 17.43
N SER A 64 -1.95 5.61 17.66
CA SER A 64 -2.22 4.76 18.83
C SER A 64 -1.02 4.67 19.79
N GLY A 65 -1.31 4.15 20.99
CA GLY A 65 -0.30 3.72 21.97
C GLY A 65 0.34 2.38 21.61
N GLU A 66 -0.20 1.70 20.59
CA GLU A 66 0.29 0.43 20.09
C GLU A 66 1.34 0.64 18.99
N PRO A 67 2.56 0.11 19.15
CA PRO A 67 3.57 0.13 18.09
C PRO A 67 3.26 -0.90 16.99
N PHE A 68 3.83 -0.68 15.81
CA PHE A 68 3.63 -1.59 14.68
C PHE A 68 4.81 -1.60 13.71
N TRP A 69 4.90 -2.66 12.92
CA TRP A 69 5.83 -2.79 11.82
C TRP A 69 5.20 -2.32 10.51
N VAL A 70 5.99 -1.60 9.71
CA VAL A 70 5.61 -1.21 8.35
C VAL A 70 6.57 -1.85 7.36
N TYR A 71 6.01 -2.59 6.41
CA TYR A 71 6.70 -3.28 5.35
C TYR A 71 6.39 -2.62 4.01
N GLN A 72 7.42 -2.48 3.18
CA GLN A 72 7.34 -2.00 1.82
C GLN A 72 7.94 -3.05 0.89
N MET A 73 7.18 -3.41 -0.14
CA MET A 73 7.63 -4.30 -1.21
C MET A 73 6.95 -3.97 -2.53
N TYR A 74 7.49 -4.50 -3.61
CA TYR A 74 6.82 -4.52 -4.91
C TYR A 74 6.25 -5.91 -5.16
N PHE A 75 5.13 -5.97 -5.87
CA PHE A 75 4.49 -7.21 -6.29
C PHE A 75 3.80 -7.03 -7.64
N ASN A 76 3.45 -8.14 -8.27
CA ASN A 76 2.71 -8.22 -9.52
C ASN A 76 1.22 -8.50 -9.22
N ASP A 77 0.58 -9.41 -9.96
CA ASP A 77 -0.78 -9.87 -9.67
C ASP A 77 -0.82 -10.94 -8.56
N ASP A 78 0.32 -11.53 -8.22
CA ASP A 78 0.42 -12.52 -7.15
C ASP A 78 0.70 -11.82 -5.82
N LEU A 79 -0.36 -11.61 -5.06
CA LEU A 79 -0.27 -11.02 -3.74
C LEU A 79 0.55 -11.91 -2.78
N PRO A 80 1.49 -11.33 -2.00
CA PRO A 80 2.15 -12.04 -0.92
C PRO A 80 1.16 -12.53 0.15
N ASN A 81 1.37 -13.74 0.69
CA ASN A 81 0.44 -14.38 1.65
C ASN A 81 -0.06 -13.37 2.74
N PRO A 82 -1.38 -13.14 2.88
CA PRO A 82 -1.93 -12.21 3.86
C PRO A 82 -1.68 -12.66 5.32
N GLY A 83 -1.54 -13.97 5.55
CA GLY A 83 -1.28 -14.56 6.85
C GLY A 83 0.20 -14.62 7.27
N ALA A 84 1.13 -14.08 6.48
CA ALA A 84 2.56 -14.09 6.82
C ALA A 84 2.86 -13.32 8.13
N THR A 85 3.76 -13.87 8.94
CA THR A 85 4.19 -13.26 10.21
C THR A 85 5.24 -12.17 9.99
N ASN A 86 5.44 -11.31 10.98
CA ASN A 86 6.47 -10.30 11.06
C ASN A 86 7.86 -10.91 10.92
N GLU A 87 8.09 -12.08 11.55
CA GLU A 87 9.35 -12.83 11.47
C GLU A 87 9.60 -13.33 10.05
N ASP A 88 8.59 -13.95 9.43
CA ASP A 88 8.68 -14.42 8.05
C ASP A 88 8.98 -13.26 7.08
N MET A 89 8.22 -12.17 7.21
CA MET A 89 8.31 -11.03 6.31
C MET A 89 9.65 -10.27 6.40
N GLN A 90 10.31 -10.27 7.57
CA GLN A 90 11.63 -9.67 7.75
C GLN A 90 12.73 -10.45 7.01
N LEU A 91 12.50 -11.74 6.75
CA LEU A 91 13.44 -12.62 6.03
C LEU A 91 13.23 -12.57 4.51
N TRP A 92 12.14 -11.97 4.02
CA TRP A 92 11.84 -11.96 2.60
C TRP A 92 12.81 -11.06 1.81
N PRO A 93 13.33 -11.54 0.66
CA PRO A 93 14.24 -10.76 -0.15
C PRO A 93 13.55 -9.54 -0.76
N GLY A 94 14.20 -8.38 -0.70
CA GLY A 94 13.70 -7.15 -1.31
C GLY A 94 12.59 -6.44 -0.53
N VAL A 95 12.22 -6.94 0.65
CA VAL A 95 11.30 -6.26 1.57
C VAL A 95 12.08 -5.24 2.41
N LYS A 96 11.64 -3.98 2.38
CA LYS A 96 12.13 -2.94 3.29
C LYS A 96 11.16 -2.83 4.45
N TYR A 97 11.65 -2.81 5.68
CA TYR A 97 10.77 -2.68 6.85
C TYR A 97 11.30 -1.62 7.82
N LYS A 98 10.38 -1.02 8.58
CA LYS A 98 10.67 -0.03 9.61
C LYS A 98 9.72 -0.23 10.79
N TYR A 99 10.26 -0.08 11.99
CA TYR A 99 9.48 -0.07 13.22
C TYR A 99 8.87 1.33 13.42
N CYS A 100 7.57 1.39 13.71
CA CYS A 100 6.89 2.63 14.08
C CYS A 100 6.51 2.54 15.55
N ASP A 101 7.17 3.36 16.37
CA ASP A 101 6.92 3.35 17.80
C ASP A 101 5.58 4.03 18.13
N ARG A 102 5.14 3.84 19.36
CA ARG A 102 3.89 4.38 19.91
C ARG A 102 3.90 5.91 19.96
N ARG A 103 2.71 6.50 19.83
CA ARG A 103 2.53 7.95 19.97
C ARG A 103 2.48 8.41 21.42
N PHE A 104 1.93 7.57 22.30
CA PHE A 104 1.74 7.87 23.71
C PHE A 104 1.93 6.60 24.55
N LEU A 105 2.22 6.80 25.83
CA LEU A 105 2.33 5.75 26.85
C LEU A 105 1.22 5.98 27.87
N ALA A 106 0.57 4.90 28.31
CA ALA A 106 -0.28 4.94 29.48
C ALA A 106 0.59 4.79 30.74
N ILE A 107 0.25 5.55 31.78
CA ILE A 107 1.05 5.69 33.00
C ILE A 107 0.14 5.39 34.19
N THR A 108 0.57 4.48 35.06
CA THR A 108 -0.13 4.16 36.29
C THR A 108 0.01 5.27 37.33
N THR A 109 -0.86 5.28 38.34
CA THR A 109 -0.79 6.24 39.46
C THR A 109 0.54 6.18 40.23
N ALA A 110 1.25 5.04 40.15
CA ALA A 110 2.57 4.85 40.75
C ALA A 110 3.74 5.35 39.88
N GLY A 111 3.46 5.95 38.71
CA GLY A 111 4.50 6.41 37.79
C GLY A 111 5.23 5.26 37.10
N GLN A 112 4.51 4.23 36.69
CA GLN A 112 5.05 3.13 35.89
C GLN A 112 4.32 3.07 34.54
N VAL A 113 5.02 2.71 33.48
CA VAL A 113 4.39 2.43 32.18
C VAL A 113 3.41 1.27 32.35
N GLU A 114 2.16 1.48 31.94
CA GLU A 114 1.15 0.43 31.88
C GLU A 114 1.50 -0.49 30.69
N GLN A 115 1.82 -1.75 31.00
CA GLN A 115 2.03 -2.81 30.01
C GLN A 115 0.80 -3.73 30.01
N GLY A 116 0.46 -4.29 28.85
CA GLY A 116 -0.59 -5.31 28.77
C GLY A 116 -0.23 -6.52 29.65
N GLU A 117 -1.21 -7.04 30.39
CA GLU A 117 -1.03 -8.24 31.20
C GLU A 117 -0.66 -9.43 30.30
N GLY A 118 0.57 -9.95 30.44
CA GLY A 118 0.96 -11.21 29.82
C GLY A 118 0.16 -12.37 30.42
N GLY A 119 -0.20 -13.35 29.60
CA GLY A 119 -0.92 -14.54 30.08
C GLY A 119 -0.13 -15.26 31.17
N VAL A 120 -0.81 -15.70 32.23
CA VAL A 120 -0.19 -16.53 33.27
C VAL A 120 0.15 -17.89 32.64
N ASN A 121 1.44 -18.26 32.61
CA ASN A 121 2.00 -19.51 32.03
C ASN A 121 2.34 -19.53 30.54
N GLU A 122 2.73 -18.42 29.91
CA GLU A 122 3.46 -18.55 28.63
C GLU A 122 4.89 -19.07 28.88
N GLN A 123 5.30 -20.11 28.14
CA GLN A 123 6.69 -20.59 28.13
C GLN A 123 7.56 -19.48 27.54
N LEU A 124 8.21 -18.71 28.41
CA LEU A 124 9.24 -17.76 28.02
C LEU A 124 10.47 -18.57 27.60
N ASP A 125 10.67 -18.75 26.31
CA ASP A 125 11.91 -19.33 25.79
C ASP A 125 13.08 -18.38 26.08
N GLU A 126 14.12 -18.95 26.67
CA GLU A 126 15.41 -18.37 27.09
C GLU A 126 15.41 -16.98 27.79
N ALA A 127 15.53 -17.01 29.13
CA ALA A 127 16.19 -16.01 29.96
C ALA A 127 15.60 -14.58 30.00
N MET A 128 14.27 -14.44 30.01
CA MET A 128 13.65 -13.18 30.45
C MET A 128 13.68 -13.07 31.98
N THR A 129 14.82 -12.63 32.53
CA THR A 129 14.80 -11.94 33.84
C THR A 129 13.87 -10.74 33.73
N PRO A 130 12.94 -10.52 34.68
CA PRO A 130 12.11 -9.31 34.71
C PRO A 130 13.03 -8.10 34.62
N GLN A 131 12.97 -7.38 33.51
CA GLN A 131 13.71 -6.13 33.36
C GLN A 131 13.26 -5.18 34.48
N PRO A 132 14.17 -4.43 35.11
CA PRO A 132 13.78 -3.47 36.11
C PRO A 132 12.75 -2.50 35.53
N LEU A 133 11.71 -2.26 36.31
CA LEU A 133 10.65 -1.27 36.07
C LEU A 133 11.27 0.01 35.47
N ASP A 134 10.86 0.39 34.26
CA ASP A 134 11.17 1.70 33.71
C ASP A 134 10.48 2.78 34.58
N ILE A 135 11.17 3.21 35.62
CA ILE A 135 10.79 4.35 36.47
C ILE A 135 10.96 5.60 35.61
N PHE A 136 9.93 6.46 35.52
CA PHE A 136 10.09 7.75 34.86
C PHE A 136 11.17 8.57 35.57
N GLU A 137 12.30 8.83 34.91
CA GLU A 137 13.24 9.84 35.40
C GLU A 137 12.60 11.22 35.37
N THR A 138 12.92 12.05 36.36
CA THR A 138 12.36 13.37 36.69
C THR A 138 12.62 14.48 35.66
N THR A 139 12.84 14.15 34.38
CA THR A 139 13.28 15.07 33.33
C THR A 139 12.27 15.16 32.17
N ASN A 140 12.37 16.21 31.37
CA ASN A 140 11.45 16.56 30.28
C ASN A 140 11.29 15.44 29.20
N HIS A 141 10.22 14.65 29.33
CA HIS A 141 9.82 13.57 28.41
C HIS A 141 9.42 14.03 27.00
N VAL A 142 9.34 15.34 26.73
CA VAL A 142 9.06 15.87 25.38
C VAL A 142 10.33 15.91 24.52
N THR A 143 11.52 15.93 25.14
CA THR A 143 12.81 16.06 24.44
C THR A 143 13.53 14.72 24.25
N GLY A 144 13.27 13.75 25.13
CA GLY A 144 13.72 12.37 24.95
C GLY A 144 12.72 11.64 24.07
N ASN A 145 12.91 11.70 22.75
CA ASN A 145 12.07 10.98 21.79
C ASN A 145 11.98 9.49 22.18
N VAL A 146 10.92 9.10 22.88
CA VAL A 146 10.28 7.79 22.67
C VAL A 146 10.16 7.64 21.15
N GLY A 147 10.51 6.49 20.59
CA GLY A 147 10.84 6.33 19.18
C GLY A 147 9.91 7.06 18.21
N SER A 148 10.41 7.39 17.02
CA SER A 148 9.61 8.17 16.07
C SER A 148 8.33 7.41 15.69
N GLY A 149 7.17 7.88 16.18
CA GLY A 149 5.83 7.45 15.73
C GLY A 149 5.50 7.87 14.30
N LYS A 150 6.53 8.20 13.51
CA LYS A 150 6.46 8.56 12.10
C LYS A 150 7.52 7.79 11.34
N VAL A 151 7.09 7.16 10.26
CA VAL A 151 7.93 6.37 9.36
C VAL A 151 7.74 6.88 7.94
N THR A 152 8.84 7.02 7.21
CA THR A 152 8.83 7.46 5.81
C THR A 152 9.51 6.44 4.91
N PHE A 153 8.92 6.20 3.75
CA PHE A 153 9.52 5.46 2.66
C PHE A 153 9.52 6.35 1.42
N GLN A 154 10.62 6.31 0.68
CA GLN A 154 10.77 7.05 -0.57
C GLN A 154 11.63 6.24 -1.52
N ASP A 155 11.26 6.23 -2.78
CA ASP A 155 12.06 5.62 -3.83
C ASP A 155 11.64 6.17 -5.21
N GLU A 156 12.44 5.84 -6.21
CA GLU A 156 12.07 6.02 -7.61
C GLU A 156 11.79 4.63 -8.21
N TYR A 157 10.62 4.48 -8.81
CA TYR A 157 10.24 3.30 -9.55
C TYR A 157 10.50 3.49 -11.04
N ARG A 158 11.07 2.47 -11.69
CA ARG A 158 11.20 2.34 -13.14
C ARG A 158 10.62 1.01 -13.61
N PRO A 159 10.03 0.96 -14.82
CA PRO A 159 9.58 -0.29 -15.42
C PRO A 159 10.68 -1.35 -15.42
N GLY A 160 10.41 -2.53 -14.84
CA GLY A 160 11.36 -3.63 -14.73
C GLY A 160 12.21 -3.64 -13.45
N ASP A 161 12.01 -2.71 -12.51
CA ASP A 161 12.65 -2.78 -11.19
C ASP A 161 12.18 -4.02 -10.40
N PHE A 162 10.94 -4.46 -10.60
CA PHE A 162 10.46 -5.72 -10.06
C PHE A 162 10.93 -6.90 -10.91
N LYS A 163 11.79 -7.74 -10.34
CA LYS A 163 12.32 -8.93 -11.01
C LYS A 163 11.26 -10.01 -11.06
N ARG A 164 10.79 -10.33 -12.27
CA ARG A 164 9.87 -11.45 -12.54
C ARG A 164 10.40 -12.33 -13.66
N GLU A 165 9.87 -13.54 -13.74
CA GLU A 165 10.08 -14.42 -14.89
C GLU A 165 9.20 -13.94 -16.06
N ILE A 166 9.82 -13.61 -17.20
CA ILE A 166 9.12 -13.26 -18.45
C ILE A 166 9.09 -14.51 -19.32
N ARG A 167 7.90 -15.02 -19.61
CA ARG A 167 7.74 -16.22 -20.45
C ARG A 167 7.32 -15.90 -21.88
N LEU A 168 6.55 -14.82 -22.06
CA LEU A 168 6.02 -14.38 -23.36
C LEU A 168 6.29 -12.89 -23.56
N ASP A 169 6.60 -12.51 -24.79
CA ASP A 169 6.88 -11.12 -25.16
C ASP A 169 5.65 -10.21 -24.96
N SER A 170 4.44 -10.74 -25.12
CA SER A 170 3.18 -10.03 -24.85
C SER A 170 3.00 -9.62 -23.39
N GLN A 171 3.76 -10.22 -22.47
CA GLN A 171 3.76 -9.82 -21.05
C GLN A 171 4.61 -8.56 -20.83
N VAL A 172 5.43 -8.14 -21.80
CA VAL A 172 6.38 -7.02 -21.72
C VAL A 172 5.97 -5.91 -22.69
N GLU A 173 4.68 -5.62 -22.78
CA GLU A 173 4.21 -4.46 -23.54
C GLU A 173 4.19 -3.21 -22.65
N ASN A 174 5.05 -2.25 -23.00
CA ASN A 174 5.19 -1.00 -22.25
C ASN A 174 4.16 0.06 -22.65
N TRP A 175 3.56 -0.06 -23.84
CA TRP A 175 2.53 0.88 -24.30
C TRP A 175 1.15 0.42 -23.85
N THR A 176 0.44 1.31 -23.16
CA THR A 176 -0.91 1.03 -22.64
C THR A 176 -1.90 1.95 -23.30
N THR A 177 -3.07 1.44 -23.70
CA THR A 177 -4.15 2.32 -24.18
C THR A 177 -4.61 3.20 -23.02
N VAL A 178 -4.99 4.45 -23.29
CA VAL A 178 -5.41 5.40 -22.23
C VAL A 178 -6.66 4.97 -21.45
N ALA A 179 -7.37 3.95 -21.91
CA ALA A 179 -8.58 3.43 -21.29
C ALA A 179 -8.38 2.10 -20.53
N THR A 180 -7.18 1.52 -20.55
CA THR A 180 -6.90 0.21 -19.93
C THR A 180 -5.75 0.29 -18.94
N ASN A 181 -5.67 -0.71 -18.06
CA ASN A 181 -4.49 -0.91 -17.24
C ASN A 181 -3.34 -1.50 -18.06
N PRO A 182 -2.07 -1.25 -17.66
CA PRO A 182 -0.90 -1.81 -18.32
C PRO A 182 -0.89 -3.34 -18.20
N ALA A 183 -0.45 -4.02 -19.26
CA ALA A 183 -0.22 -5.47 -19.27
C ALA A 183 0.93 -5.91 -18.35
N LEU A 184 1.70 -4.93 -17.88
CA LEU A 184 2.80 -5.08 -16.94
C LEU A 184 2.43 -4.45 -15.58
N PRO A 185 1.62 -5.13 -14.74
CA PRO A 185 1.26 -4.60 -13.43
C PRO A 185 2.44 -4.77 -12.48
N GLU A 186 3.03 -3.66 -12.08
CA GLU A 186 3.96 -3.61 -10.96
C GLU A 186 3.38 -2.64 -9.93
N LYS A 187 3.04 -3.16 -8.74
CA LYS A 187 2.31 -2.47 -7.69
C LYS A 187 3.22 -2.29 -6.47
N LEU A 188 3.06 -1.15 -5.78
CA LEU A 188 3.74 -0.88 -4.51
C LEU A 188 2.82 -1.35 -3.38
N LEU A 189 3.29 -2.31 -2.58
CA LEU A 189 2.59 -2.77 -1.39
C LEU A 189 3.18 -2.11 -0.15
N ILE A 190 2.31 -1.50 0.65
CA ILE A 190 2.60 -1.07 2.01
C ILE A 190 1.76 -1.93 2.94
N ARG A 191 2.41 -2.80 3.72
CA ARG A 191 1.74 -3.67 4.68
C ARG A 191 2.08 -3.21 6.10
N ILE A 192 1.06 -3.09 6.94
CA ILE A 192 1.18 -2.66 8.33
C ILE A 192 0.71 -3.81 9.21
N LYS A 193 1.52 -4.16 10.21
CA LYS A 193 1.27 -5.30 11.11
C LYS A 193 1.54 -4.89 12.55
N PRO A 194 0.68 -5.26 13.52
CA PRO A 194 0.93 -5.00 14.92
C PRO A 194 2.20 -5.74 15.37
N THR A 195 2.87 -5.24 16.41
CA THR A 195 4.02 -5.95 16.99
C THR A 195 3.62 -7.31 17.54
N ASN A 196 2.51 -7.35 18.30
CA ASN A 196 1.90 -8.58 18.79
C ASN A 196 0.81 -9.02 17.81
N GLU A 197 1.23 -9.56 16.67
CA GLU A 197 0.27 -10.21 15.78
C GLU A 197 -0.13 -11.56 16.39
N ARG A 198 -1.44 -11.80 16.50
CA ARG A 198 -1.95 -13.10 16.95
C ARG A 198 -2.88 -13.66 15.89
N THR A 199 -2.28 -14.02 14.75
CA THR A 199 -2.95 -14.76 13.69
C THR A 199 -2.83 -16.26 13.93
N GLN A 200 -3.95 -16.95 14.19
CA GLN A 200 -3.99 -18.41 14.43
C GLN A 200 -4.95 -19.09 13.46
N THR A 201 -4.48 -20.08 12.71
CA THR A 201 -5.31 -20.86 11.78
C THR A 201 -6.49 -21.51 12.50
N ASN A 202 -7.69 -21.44 11.91
CA ASN A 202 -8.94 -22.00 12.42
C ASN A 202 -9.38 -21.42 13.78
N SER A 203 -9.15 -20.11 13.98
CA SER A 203 -9.63 -19.38 15.15
C SER A 203 -10.91 -18.58 14.84
N VAL A 204 -11.79 -18.46 15.83
CA VAL A 204 -12.97 -17.56 15.81
C VAL A 204 -12.67 -16.17 16.38
N LEU A 205 -11.49 -16.01 17.01
CA LEU A 205 -11.07 -14.78 17.66
C LEU A 205 -9.99 -14.12 16.80
N ASN A 206 -10.33 -12.95 16.24
CA ASN A 206 -9.32 -12.01 15.76
C ASN A 206 -8.58 -11.48 16.99
N ALA A 207 -7.33 -11.90 17.17
CA ALA A 207 -6.50 -11.43 18.26
C ALA A 207 -5.33 -10.63 17.68
N GLY A 208 -5.21 -9.38 18.10
CA GLY A 208 -4.19 -8.46 17.63
C GLY A 208 -4.54 -7.04 18.06
N ASP A 209 -3.50 -6.23 18.28
CA ASP A 209 -3.68 -4.88 18.78
C ASP A 209 -4.40 -4.00 17.74
N THR A 210 -5.33 -3.17 18.22
CA THR A 210 -6.09 -2.27 17.34
C THR A 210 -5.20 -1.13 16.89
N LEU A 211 -4.79 -1.17 15.62
CA LEU A 211 -3.93 -0.15 15.04
C LEU A 211 -4.73 1.08 14.61
N ARG A 212 -4.23 2.27 14.98
CA ARG A 212 -4.73 3.55 14.46
C ARG A 212 -3.57 4.30 13.84
N TYR A 213 -3.63 4.53 12.54
CA TYR A 213 -2.56 5.19 11.80
C TYR A 213 -3.09 6.08 10.68
N LYS A 214 -2.23 6.98 10.21
CA LYS A 214 -2.46 7.82 9.03
C LYS A 214 -1.42 7.53 7.98
N ILE A 215 -1.86 7.31 6.74
CA ILE A 215 -0.98 7.13 5.58
C ILE A 215 -1.15 8.34 4.65
N VAL A 216 -0.04 8.89 4.19
CA VAL A 216 0.01 9.92 3.16
C VAL A 216 0.93 9.45 2.04
N ALA A 217 0.36 9.20 0.86
CA ALA A 217 1.11 8.84 -0.33
C ALA A 217 1.16 10.02 -1.32
N LYS A 218 2.35 10.30 -1.85
CA LYS A 218 2.59 11.25 -2.93
C LYS A 218 3.25 10.51 -4.08
N LEU A 219 2.64 10.59 -5.26
CA LEU A 219 3.08 9.88 -6.46
C LEU A 219 3.31 10.91 -7.59
N ASN A 220 4.53 10.97 -8.09
CA ASN A 220 4.92 11.85 -9.19
C ASN A 220 5.29 10.98 -10.39
N TYR A 221 4.43 10.97 -11.39
CA TYR A 221 4.61 10.16 -12.59
C TYR A 221 5.32 10.94 -13.70
N LEU A 222 6.29 10.29 -14.33
CA LEU A 222 6.86 10.70 -15.61
C LEU A 222 6.26 9.80 -16.70
N VAL A 223 5.59 10.41 -17.67
CA VAL A 223 4.73 9.69 -18.62
C VAL A 223 4.97 10.20 -20.02
N GLU A 224 5.11 9.26 -20.94
CA GLU A 224 5.16 9.50 -22.37
C GLU A 224 3.81 9.20 -22.99
N PHE A 225 3.40 10.03 -23.94
CA PHE A 225 2.19 9.83 -24.72
C PHE A 225 2.54 9.57 -26.17
N LYS A 226 1.76 8.72 -26.82
CA LYS A 226 1.95 8.35 -28.22
C LYS A 226 0.62 8.33 -28.95
N GLU A 227 0.73 8.62 -30.24
CA GLU A 227 -0.36 8.55 -31.22
C GLU A 227 -1.49 9.53 -30.93
N LEU A 228 -1.44 10.66 -31.63
CA LEU A 228 -2.50 11.67 -31.58
C LEU A 228 -3.78 11.09 -32.20
N LYS A 229 -4.93 11.33 -31.56
CA LYS A 229 -6.23 10.90 -32.07
C LYS A 229 -6.47 11.42 -33.49
N THR A 230 -7.05 10.59 -34.35
CA THR A 230 -7.22 10.85 -35.78
C THR A 230 -7.94 12.18 -36.07
N GLU A 231 -8.94 12.53 -35.27
CA GLU A 231 -9.70 13.78 -35.38
C GLU A 231 -8.83 15.04 -35.16
N LEU A 232 -7.81 14.93 -34.31
CA LEU A 232 -6.84 16.00 -34.07
C LEU A 232 -5.69 15.97 -35.07
N ARG A 233 -5.38 14.79 -35.63
CA ARG A 233 -4.35 14.60 -36.66
C ARG A 233 -4.78 15.18 -38.00
N TYR A 234 -6.05 15.03 -38.33
CA TYR A 234 -6.67 15.52 -39.55
C TYR A 234 -7.93 16.32 -39.18
N PRO A 235 -7.80 17.59 -38.78
CA PRO A 235 -8.94 18.40 -38.40
C PRO A 235 -9.89 18.54 -39.59
N VAL A 236 -11.06 17.91 -39.49
CA VAL A 236 -12.12 18.03 -40.49
C VAL A 236 -12.83 19.37 -40.29
N VAL A 237 -12.55 20.32 -41.18
CA VAL A 237 -13.03 21.71 -41.08
C VAL A 237 -14.54 21.80 -41.29
N ARG A 238 -15.28 22.18 -40.24
CA ARG A 238 -16.13 23.40 -40.15
C ARG A 238 -16.27 23.74 -38.67
N GLN A 239 -15.95 24.98 -38.26
CA GLN A 239 -16.12 25.42 -36.86
C GLN A 239 -17.60 25.35 -36.43
N PRO A 240 -17.96 24.65 -35.34
CA PRO A 240 -19.13 24.99 -34.55
C PRO A 240 -18.68 25.68 -33.26
N LEU A 241 -19.46 26.67 -32.82
CA LEU A 241 -19.25 27.48 -31.61
C LEU A 241 -19.27 26.65 -30.29
N THR A 242 -19.38 25.33 -30.34
CA THR A 242 -19.34 24.44 -29.17
C THR A 242 -18.94 23.02 -29.62
N ILE A 243 -17.97 22.40 -28.94
CA ILE A 243 -17.65 20.98 -29.11
C ILE A 243 -18.47 20.20 -28.09
N THR A 244 -19.44 19.42 -28.56
CA THR A 244 -20.13 18.40 -27.77
C THR A 244 -19.97 17.07 -28.49
N LEU A 245 -19.29 16.12 -27.86
CA LEU A 245 -19.04 14.80 -28.43
C LEU A 245 -20.26 13.90 -28.14
N ASN A 246 -21.08 13.63 -29.16
CA ASN A 246 -22.15 12.62 -29.07
C ASN A 246 -21.64 11.29 -29.62
N SER A 247 -21.57 10.28 -28.76
CA SER A 247 -21.29 8.89 -29.13
C SER A 247 -22.56 8.23 -29.69
N ASN A 248 -22.83 8.38 -30.98
CA ASN A 248 -23.86 7.57 -31.65
C ASN A 248 -23.22 6.33 -32.28
N ILE A 249 -23.35 5.19 -31.58
CA ILE A 249 -23.16 3.87 -32.18
C ILE A 249 -24.40 3.59 -33.04
N ALA A 250 -24.26 3.69 -34.36
CA ALA A 250 -25.28 3.20 -35.26
C ALA A 250 -25.18 1.66 -35.30
N ALA A 251 -26.13 0.97 -34.67
CA ALA A 251 -26.39 -0.44 -34.93
C ALA A 251 -26.89 -0.58 -36.37
N ALA A 252 -26.16 -1.31 -37.20
CA ALA A 252 -26.63 -1.75 -38.50
C ALA A 252 -27.22 -3.15 -38.34
N ASP A 253 -28.55 -3.25 -38.37
CA ASP A 253 -29.29 -4.50 -38.61
C ASP A 253 -30.56 -4.16 -39.39
N HIS A 254 -30.55 -4.49 -40.70
CA HIS A 254 -31.54 -5.32 -41.41
C HIS A 254 -31.21 -5.41 -42.89
#